data_AF-A0A6G2D8Q6-F1
#
_entry.id   AF-A0A6G2D8Q6-F1
#
_cell.length_a   1.000
_cell.length_b   1.000
_cell.length_c   1.000
_cell.angle_alpha   90.00
_cell.angle_beta   90.00
_cell.angle_gamma   90.00
#
_symmetry.space_group_name_H-M   'P 1'
#
loop_
_entity.id
_entity.type
_entity.pdbx_description
1 polymer ?
#
loop_
_entity_poly.entity_id
_entity_poly.type
_entity_poly.pdbx_seq_one_letter_code
_entity_poly.pdbx_strand_id
1 'polypeptide(L)' 'MLSLQEFVQNRYNKTIAECSNEELYLALLNYSKLASSQKPVNTGKKKVYYISAEFL' A
#
# COMPACT_ATOMS: atom_id res chain seq x y z
N MET A 1 8.97 -1.73 -9.75
CA MET A 1 8.04 -0.88 -8.99
C MET A 1 8.58 0.54 -9.04
N LEU A 2 7.74 1.54 -9.28
CA LEU A 2 8.17 2.95 -9.22
C LEU A 2 8.72 3.28 -7.83
N SER A 3 9.65 4.22 -7.73
CA SER A 3 10.04 4.79 -6.44
C SER A 3 8.87 5.59 -5.82
N LEU A 4 8.92 5.82 -4.50
CA LEU A 4 7.92 6.65 -3.82
C LEU A 4 7.90 8.08 -4.41
N GLN A 5 9.06 8.65 -4.72
CA GLN A 5 9.17 9.98 -5.31
C GLN A 5 8.44 10.06 -6.65
N GLU A 6 8.65 9.10 -7.56
CA GLU A 6 7.96 9.03 -8.85
C GLU A 6 6.46 8.80 -8.66
N PHE A 7 6.07 7.99 -7.68
CA PHE A 7 4.66 7.74 -7.37
C PHE A 7 3.94 9.01 -6.90
N VAL A 8 4.58 9.79 -6.02
CA VAL A 8 4.06 11.07 -5.53
C VAL A 8 4.01 12.09 -6.66
N GLN A 9 5.06 12.21 -7.46
CA GLN A 9 5.10 13.10 -8.62
C GLN A 9 3.98 12.78 -9.62
N ASN A 10 3.80 11.51 -9.98
CA ASN A 10 2.78 11.11 -10.97
C ASN A 10 1.35 11.34 -10.46
N ARG A 11 1.13 11.29 -9.15
CA ARG A 11 -0.22 11.39 -8.55
C ARG A 11 -0.63 12.81 -8.20
N TYR A 12 0.31 13.60 -7.69
CA TYR A 12 0.03 14.93 -7.14
C TYR A 12 0.73 16.05 -7.91
N ASN A 13 1.62 15.71 -8.85
CA ASN A 13 2.52 16.64 -9.53
C ASN A 13 3.34 17.50 -8.54
N LYS A 14 3.76 16.88 -7.44
CA LYS A 14 4.52 17.46 -6.34
C LYS A 14 5.72 16.58 -6.03
N THR A 15 6.77 17.19 -5.48
CA THR A 15 7.80 16.47 -4.74
C THR A 15 7.28 16.04 -3.37
N ILE A 16 7.96 15.08 -2.73
CA ILE A 16 7.62 14.64 -1.36
C ILE A 16 7.59 15.82 -0.37
N ALA A 17 8.50 16.79 -0.51
CA ALA A 17 8.62 17.92 0.40
C ALA A 17 7.47 18.95 0.25
N GLU A 18 6.78 18.96 -0.89
CA GLU A 18 5.65 19.86 -1.17
C GLU A 18 4.29 19.27 -0.79
N CYS A 19 4.26 17.98 -0.43
CA CYS A 19 3.03 17.31 -0.03
C CYS A 19 2.65 17.66 1.42
N SER A 20 1.34 17.78 1.65
CA SER A 20 0.81 17.80 3.02
C SER A 20 0.96 16.43 3.68
N ASN A 21 0.83 16.37 5.01
CA ASN A 21 0.86 15.10 5.74
C ASN A 21 -0.24 14.14 5.28
N GLU A 22 -1.43 14.66 4.95
CA GLU A 22 -2.56 13.89 4.44
C GLU A 22 -2.27 13.32 3.04
N GLU A 23 -1.66 14.11 2.17
CA GLU A 23 -1.23 13.66 0.84
C GLU A 23 -0.18 12.57 0.95
N LEU A 24 0.82 12.75 1.82
CA LEU A 24 1.86 11.73 2.07
C LEU A 24 1.29 10.45 2.67
N TYR A 25 0.35 10.56 3.62
CA TYR A 25 -0.35 9.41 4.18
C TYR A 25 -1.07 8.62 3.08
N LEU A 26 -1.86 9.30 2.24
CA LEU A 26 -2.57 8.65 1.15
C LEU A 26 -1.61 8.09 0.09
N ALA A 27 -0.48 8.76 -0.18
CA ALA A 27 0.55 8.26 -1.07
C ALA A 27 1.12 6.92 -0.58
N LEU A 28 1.56 6.88 0.69
CA LEU A 28 2.14 5.68 1.32
C LEU A 28 1.13 4.55 1.43
N LEU A 29 -0.12 4.85 1.78
CA LEU A 29 -1.21 3.87 1.83
C LEU A 29 -1.40 3.19 0.47
N ASN A 30 -1.55 3.99 -0.59
CA ASN A 30 -1.78 3.45 -1.93
C ASN A 30 -0.54 2.74 -2.51
N TYR A 31 0.65 3.28 -2.24
CA TYR A 31 1.92 2.65 -2.62
C TYR A 31 2.07 1.26 -1.98
N SER A 32 1.75 1.14 -0.70
CA SER A 32 1.80 -0.13 0.04
C SER A 32 0.76 -1.13 -0.47
N LYS A 33 -0.46 -0.67 -0.76
CA LYS A 33 -1.51 -1.52 -1.36
C LYS A 33 -1.09 -2.06 -2.72
N LEU A 34 -0.48 -1.23 -3.57
CA LEU A 34 0.03 -1.65 -4.88
C LEU A 34 1.16 -2.68 -4.74
N ALA A 35 2.07 -2.50 -3.78
CA ALA A 35 3.12 -3.48 -3.51
C ALA A 35 2.52 -4.82 -3.04
N SER A 36 1.52 -4.76 -2.16
CA SER A 36 0.86 -5.94 -1.61
C SER A 36 0.07 -6.71 -2.67
N SER A 37 -0.58 -6.02 -3.62
CA SER A 37 -1.39 -6.68 -4.65
C SER A 37 -0.56 -7.47 -5.67
N GLN A 38 0.73 -7.18 -5.78
CA GLN A 38 1.68 -7.89 -6.65
C GLN A 38 2.29 -9.13 -5.98
N LYS A 39 2.06 -9.34 -4.68
CA LYS A 39 2.57 -10.51 -3.97
C LYS A 39 1.75 -11.76 -4.32
N PRO A 40 2.40 -12.93 -4.46
CA PRO A 40 1.69 -14.17 -4.68
C PRO A 40 0.85 -14.55 -3.45
N VAL A 41 -0.23 -15.27 -3.69
CA VAL A 41 -1.01 -15.91 -2.62
C VAL A 41 -0.41 -17.26 -2.26
N ASN A 42 -0.56 -17.67 -1.00
CA ASN A 42 -0.18 -19.01 -0.57
C ASN A 42 -1.12 -20.07 -1.18
N THR A 43 -0.57 -21.04 -1.91
CA THR A 43 -1.32 -22.07 -2.66
C THR A 43 -1.37 -23.44 -1.97
N GLY A 44 -0.99 -23.51 -0.69
CA GLY A 44 -1.01 -24.76 0.09
C GLY A 44 -2.40 -25.42 0.13
N LYS A 45 -2.42 -26.76 0.07
CA LYS A 45 -3.65 -27.58 -0.04
C LYS A 45 -4.62 -27.41 1.13
N LYS A 46 -4.10 -27.28 2.36
CA LYS A 46 -4.91 -27.04 3.57
C LYS A 46 -4.70 -25.60 4.04
N LYS A 47 -5.80 -24.84 4.14
CA LYS A 47 -5.79 -23.47 4.64
C LYS A 47 -6.27 -23.44 6.08
N VAL A 48 -5.63 -22.59 6.89
CA VAL A 48 -6.09 -22.28 8.26
C VAL A 48 -6.99 -21.06 8.18
N TYR A 49 -8.17 -21.14 8.77
CA TYR A 49 -9.12 -20.05 8.86
C TYR A 49 -9.18 -19.56 10.30
N TYR A 50 -8.70 -18.35 10.53
CA TYR A 50 -8.72 -17.74 11.86
C TYR A 50 -10.07 -17.07 12.09
N ILE A 51 -10.83 -17.57 13.07
CA ILE A 51 -12.19 -17.11 13.39
C ILE A 51 -12.12 -16.40 14.75
N SER A 52 -12.53 -15.13 14.77
CA SER A 52 -12.55 -14.28 15.96
C SER A 52 -13.83 -13.45 15.98
N ALA A 53 -14.29 -13.08 17.17
CA ALA A 53 -15.40 -12.15 17.33
C ALA A 53 -15.03 -10.74 16.85
N GLU A 54 -13.75 -10.37 16.91
CA GLU A 54 -13.27 -9.06 16.47
C GLU A 54 -11.80 -9.09 16.03
N PHE A 55 -11.45 -8.09 15.21
CA PHE A 55 -10.10 -7.65 14.89
C PHE A 55 -10.11 -6.13 15.04
N LEU A 56 -9.48 -5.62 16.10
CA LEU A 56 -9.46 -4.19 16.42
C LEU A 56 -8.69 -3.38 15.37
#